data_AF-A0A7J6KID0-F1
#
_entry.id   AF-A0A7J6KID0-F1
#
_cell.length_a   1.000
_cell.length_b   1.000
_cell.length_c   1.000
_cell.angle_alpha   90.00
_cell.angle_beta   90.00
_cell.angle_gamma   90.00
#
_symmetry.space_group_name_H-M   'P 1'
#
loop_
_entity.id
_entity.type
_entity.pdbx_description
1 polymer ?
#
loop_
_entity_poly.entity_id
_entity_poly.type
_entity_poly.pdbx_seq_one_letter_code
_entity_poly.pdbx_strand_id
1 'polypeptide(L)'
;RSEPPDADEEMIFMRTARDMNLSKLVADDVPLFLALLKDLFPKVADPPKKVYKDIEDGIDEVVKAKKLTAFDPWKLKVIQLYETSLVRHGFMLVGPTLCGKTEIMTTLTGCMTDYCQNAHRIVVMNPKAITDSQMYGIKDPVSEEWTPGVFASIWAKYNNRALKYTTWIVCDGPVDAIWIENLNT
;
A
#
# COMPACT_ATOMS: atom_id res chain seq x y z
N ARG A 1 15.53 13.58 -5.04
CA ARG A 1 15.57 13.06 -6.42
C ARG A 1 16.34 11.77 -6.39
N SER A 2 15.71 10.65 -6.72
CA SER A 2 16.32 9.31 -6.74
C SER A 2 16.95 8.95 -8.09
N GLU A 3 16.76 9.81 -9.11
CA GLU A 3 17.31 9.63 -10.45
C GLU A 3 18.44 10.63 -10.74
N PRO A 4 19.37 10.27 -11.65
CA PRO A 4 20.47 11.14 -12.07
C PRO A 4 19.98 12.50 -12.62
N PRO A 5 20.76 13.59 -12.45
CA PRO A 5 20.37 14.93 -12.92
C PRO A 5 20.20 15.06 -14.44
N ASP A 6 20.82 14.15 -15.19
CA ASP A 6 20.90 14.07 -16.65
C ASP A 6 19.90 13.09 -17.26
N ALA A 7 19.07 12.45 -16.44
CA ALA A 7 18.03 11.55 -16.92
C ALA A 7 16.96 12.32 -17.70
N ASP A 8 16.53 11.76 -18.83
CA ASP A 8 15.50 12.33 -19.69
C ASP A 8 14.19 12.54 -18.92
N GLU A 9 13.76 13.81 -18.81
CA GLU A 9 12.55 14.19 -18.08
C GLU A 9 11.29 13.57 -18.70
N GLU A 10 11.26 13.41 -20.03
CA GLU A 10 10.15 12.79 -20.76
C GLU A 10 10.05 11.30 -20.41
N MET A 11 11.19 10.60 -20.35
CA MET A 11 11.29 9.21 -19.89
C MET A 11 10.87 9.05 -18.42
N ILE A 12 11.34 9.93 -17.53
CA ILE A 12 10.97 9.91 -16.11
C ILE A 12 9.46 10.09 -15.95
N PHE A 13 8.88 11.05 -16.68
CA PHE A 13 7.44 11.31 -16.64
C PHE A 13 6.64 10.12 -17.15
N MET A 14 6.99 9.58 -18.34
CA MET A 14 6.33 8.42 -18.94
C MET A 14 6.37 7.21 -17.98
N ARG A 15 7.52 6.92 -17.39
CA ARG A 15 7.68 5.82 -16.41
C ARG A 15 6.79 6.03 -15.19
N THR A 16 6.80 7.25 -14.63
CA THR A 16 6.01 7.58 -13.44
C THR A 16 4.51 7.48 -13.72
N ALA A 17 4.05 8.03 -14.86
CA ALA A 17 2.67 7.96 -15.30
C ALA A 17 2.22 6.51 -15.50
N ARG A 18 3.08 5.66 -16.07
CA ARG A 18 2.81 4.24 -16.24
C ARG A 18 2.67 3.53 -14.90
N ASP A 19 3.69 3.59 -14.05
CA ASP A 19 3.79 2.79 -12.83
C ASP A 19 2.73 3.21 -11.79
N MET A 20 2.38 4.49 -11.72
CA MET A 20 1.33 5.01 -10.82
C MET A 20 -0.10 4.61 -11.22
N ASN A 21 -0.33 4.20 -12.47
CA ASN A 21 -1.66 3.87 -12.98
C ASN A 21 -1.85 2.36 -13.18
N LEU A 22 -0.81 1.61 -13.59
CA LEU A 22 -0.91 0.16 -13.83
C LEU A 22 -1.44 -0.64 -12.64
N SER A 23 -1.15 -0.23 -11.40
CA SER A 23 -1.64 -0.93 -10.21
C SER A 23 -3.14 -0.74 -9.95
N LYS A 24 -3.77 0.26 -10.57
CA LYS A 24 -5.18 0.67 -10.38
C LYS A 24 -6.11 0.22 -11.49
N LEU A 25 -5.55 -0.16 -12.65
CA LEU A 25 -6.33 -0.52 -13.83
C LEU A 25 -6.84 -1.96 -13.76
N VAL A 26 -7.98 -2.20 -14.40
CA VAL A 26 -8.47 -3.54 -14.69
C VAL A 26 -7.65 -4.14 -15.83
N ALA A 27 -7.53 -5.47 -15.89
CA ALA A 27 -6.72 -6.16 -16.88
C ALA A 27 -7.05 -5.76 -18.34
N ASP A 28 -8.33 -5.53 -18.63
CA ASP A 28 -8.82 -5.13 -19.96
C ASP A 28 -8.40 -3.71 -20.35
N ASP A 29 -8.20 -2.82 -19.36
CA ASP A 29 -7.81 -1.42 -19.58
C ASP A 29 -6.31 -1.25 -19.75
N VAL A 30 -5.50 -2.21 -19.28
CA VAL A 30 -4.03 -2.12 -19.32
C VAL A 30 -3.50 -1.95 -20.76
N PRO A 31 -3.92 -2.74 -21.76
CA PRO A 31 -3.45 -2.57 -23.13
C PRO A 31 -3.85 -1.22 -23.73
N LEU A 32 -5.06 -0.74 -23.43
CA LEU A 32 -5.56 0.55 -23.91
C LEU A 32 -4.74 1.71 -23.33
N PHE A 33 -4.47 1.65 -22.03
CA PHE A 33 -3.65 2.65 -21.36
C PHE A 33 -2.21 2.68 -21.89
N LEU A 34 -1.59 1.51 -22.13
CA LEU A 34 -0.25 1.43 -22.70
C LEU A 34 -0.19 1.96 -24.14
N ALA A 35 -1.24 1.71 -24.94
CA ALA A 35 -1.35 2.27 -26.29
C ALA A 35 -1.44 3.81 -26.25
N LEU A 36 -2.29 4.37 -25.39
CA LEU A 36 -2.40 5.82 -25.20
C LEU A 36 -1.08 6.44 -24.73
N LEU A 37 -0.38 5.77 -23.81
CA LEU A 37 0.94 6.23 -23.33
C LEU A 37 1.95 6.28 -24.48
N LYS A 38 1.95 5.28 -25.36
CA LYS A 38 2.83 5.21 -26.53
C LYS A 38 2.49 6.29 -27.58
N ASP A 39 1.21 6.58 -27.77
CA ASP A 39 0.76 7.65 -28.68
C ASP A 39 1.15 9.04 -28.16
N LEU A 40 1.15 9.25 -26.84
CA LEU A 40 1.56 10.51 -26.21
C LEU A 40 3.08 10.70 -26.20
N PHE A 41 3.85 9.62 -26.08
CA PHE A 41 5.31 9.64 -25.98
C PHE A 41 6.00 8.81 -27.09
N PRO A 42 5.77 9.11 -28.38
CA PRO A 42 6.20 8.25 -29.49
C PRO A 42 7.73 8.20 -29.68
N LYS A 43 8.46 9.17 -29.13
CA LYS A 43 9.93 9.28 -29.22
C LYS A 43 10.65 8.63 -28.05
N VAL A 44 9.94 8.31 -26.97
CA VAL A 44 10.49 7.71 -25.77
C VAL A 44 10.37 6.19 -25.91
N ALA A 45 11.49 5.49 -25.80
CA ALA A 45 11.48 4.03 -25.76
C ALA A 45 10.75 3.54 -24.50
N ASP A 46 10.20 2.31 -24.54
CA ASP A 46 9.50 1.75 -23.39
C ASP A 46 10.39 1.83 -22.12
N PRO A 47 10.00 2.61 -21.10
CA PRO A 47 10.88 2.87 -19.98
C PRO A 47 11.12 1.57 -19.22
N PRO A 48 12.37 1.27 -18.79
CA PRO A 48 12.65 0.07 -18.05
C PRO A 48 11.79 0.01 -16.77
N LYS A 49 11.36 -1.19 -16.39
CA LYS A 49 10.74 -1.39 -15.08
C LYS A 49 11.79 -1.11 -14.01
N LYS A 50 11.38 -0.41 -12.97
CA LYS A 50 12.25 -0.21 -11.81
C LYS A 50 12.38 -1.54 -11.06
N VAL A 51 13.60 -1.97 -10.86
CA VAL A 51 13.92 -3.23 -10.16
C VAL A 51 14.26 -2.89 -8.71
N TYR A 52 13.64 -3.61 -7.78
CA TYR A 52 13.92 -3.46 -6.35
C TYR A 52 14.57 -4.75 -5.85
N LYS A 53 15.83 -4.94 -6.19
CA LYS A 53 16.55 -6.20 -5.96
C LYS A 53 16.41 -6.71 -4.52
N ASP A 54 16.64 -5.85 -3.53
CA ASP A 54 16.54 -6.24 -2.12
C ASP A 54 15.12 -6.67 -1.72
N ILE A 55 14.11 -6.04 -2.31
CA ILE A 55 12.70 -6.37 -2.06
C ILE A 55 12.31 -7.66 -2.78
N GLU A 56 12.70 -7.82 -4.04
CA GLU A 56 12.39 -8.98 -4.85
C GLU A 56 13.06 -10.25 -4.29
N ASP A 57 14.33 -10.17 -3.94
CA ASP A 57 15.09 -11.25 -3.30
C ASP A 57 14.46 -11.59 -1.93
N GLY A 58 14.13 -10.57 -1.12
CA GLY A 58 13.50 -10.76 0.18
C GLY A 58 12.09 -11.36 0.10
N ILE A 59 11.30 -11.00 -0.92
CA ILE A 59 9.99 -11.61 -1.19
C ILE A 59 10.17 -13.11 -1.48
N ASP A 60 11.13 -13.47 -2.33
CA ASP A 60 11.37 -14.87 -2.68
C ASP A 60 11.82 -15.69 -1.46
N GLU A 61 12.64 -15.12 -0.57
CA GLU A 61 13.02 -15.79 0.68
C GLU A 61 11.83 -15.97 1.65
N VAL A 62 10.97 -14.95 1.79
CA VAL A 62 9.77 -15.06 2.64
C VAL A 62 8.76 -16.06 2.06
N VAL A 63 8.59 -16.08 0.74
CA VAL A 63 7.74 -17.06 0.03
C VAL A 63 8.22 -18.49 0.29
N LYS A 64 9.54 -18.73 0.19
CA LYS A 64 10.14 -20.04 0.53
C LYS A 64 9.95 -20.39 2.00
N ALA A 65 10.22 -19.46 2.92
CA ALA A 65 10.09 -19.68 4.36
C ALA A 65 8.65 -20.04 4.77
N LYS A 66 7.66 -19.35 4.18
CA LYS A 66 6.23 -19.62 4.39
C LYS A 66 5.69 -20.82 3.60
N LYS A 67 6.51 -21.44 2.73
CA LYS A 67 6.12 -22.53 1.84
C LYS A 67 4.94 -22.16 0.91
N LEU A 68 4.93 -20.91 0.44
CA LEU A 68 3.94 -20.43 -0.52
C LEU A 68 4.35 -20.82 -1.95
N THR A 69 3.38 -20.87 -2.86
CA THR A 69 3.65 -21.05 -4.29
C THR A 69 4.18 -19.75 -4.88
N ALA A 70 5.37 -19.79 -5.47
CA ALA A 70 5.92 -18.66 -6.21
C ALA A 70 5.10 -18.43 -7.49
N PHE A 71 4.26 -17.39 -7.49
CA PHE A 71 3.42 -17.00 -8.62
C PHE A 71 3.69 -15.55 -8.99
N ASP A 72 4.29 -15.32 -10.16
CA ASP A 72 4.82 -14.01 -10.54
C ASP A 72 3.78 -12.88 -10.60
N PRO A 73 2.54 -13.07 -11.11
CA PRO A 73 1.52 -12.03 -11.06
C PRO A 73 1.15 -11.63 -9.63
N TRP A 74 1.21 -12.55 -8.67
CA TRP A 74 1.00 -12.24 -7.26
C TRP A 74 2.22 -11.53 -6.64
N LYS A 75 3.45 -11.96 -6.96
CA LYS A 75 4.67 -11.26 -6.53
C LYS A 75 4.70 -9.81 -7.03
N LEU A 76 4.26 -9.59 -8.26
CA LEU A 76 4.09 -8.23 -8.81
C LEU A 76 3.16 -7.38 -7.95
N LYS A 77 2.09 -7.94 -7.38
CA LYS A 77 1.20 -7.20 -6.46
C LYS A 77 1.89 -6.85 -5.13
N VAL A 78 2.80 -7.69 -4.64
CA VAL A 78 3.64 -7.36 -3.48
C VAL A 78 4.57 -6.18 -3.79
N ILE A 79 5.20 -6.18 -4.97
CA ILE A 79 6.06 -5.07 -5.42
C ILE A 79 5.25 -3.78 -5.60
N GLN A 80 4.07 -3.86 -6.23
CA GLN A 80 3.17 -2.71 -6.41
C GLN A 80 2.71 -2.12 -5.07
N LEU A 81 2.49 -2.98 -4.06
CA LEU A 81 2.17 -2.53 -2.70
C LEU A 81 3.34 -1.74 -2.10
N TYR A 82 4.57 -2.23 -2.26
CA TYR A 82 5.78 -1.53 -1.82
C TYR A 82 5.94 -0.18 -2.53
N GLU A 83 5.83 -0.14 -3.85
CA GLU A 83 5.92 1.10 -4.64
C GLU A 83 4.89 2.13 -4.19
N THR A 84 3.65 1.69 -3.96
CA THR A 84 2.57 2.57 -3.49
C THR A 84 2.87 3.10 -2.09
N SER A 85 3.46 2.28 -1.21
CA SER A 85 3.83 2.70 0.16
C SER A 85 4.94 3.76 0.20
N LEU A 86 5.79 3.83 -0.82
CA LEU A 86 6.82 4.86 -0.93
C LEU A 86 6.27 6.24 -1.29
N VAL A 87 5.11 6.29 -1.95
CA VAL A 87 4.52 7.55 -2.46
C VAL A 87 3.29 8.00 -1.68
N ARG A 88 2.61 7.10 -0.96
CA ARG A 88 1.39 7.40 -0.21
C ARG A 88 1.40 6.70 1.14
N HIS A 89 0.99 7.44 2.17
CA HIS A 89 0.81 6.91 3.53
C HIS A 89 -0.48 6.08 3.70
N GLY A 90 -1.45 6.25 2.79
CA GLY A 90 -2.71 5.50 2.78
C GLY A 90 -3.01 4.96 1.38
N PHE A 91 -3.38 3.68 1.33
CA PHE A 91 -3.71 2.97 0.10
C PHE A 91 -4.66 1.80 0.41
N MET A 92 -5.36 1.32 -0.62
CA MET A 92 -6.32 0.21 -0.50
C MET A 92 -5.82 -1.02 -1.24
N LEU A 93 -5.92 -2.18 -0.60
CA LEU A 93 -5.66 -3.47 -1.24
C LEU A 93 -6.99 -4.09 -1.66
N VAL A 94 -7.36 -3.89 -2.93
CA VAL A 94 -8.68 -4.26 -3.47
C VAL A 94 -8.57 -5.57 -4.25
N GLY A 95 -9.54 -6.46 -4.03
CA GLY A 95 -9.65 -7.73 -4.75
C GLY A 95 -10.73 -8.63 -4.14
N PRO A 96 -11.09 -9.73 -4.82
CA PRO A 96 -12.11 -10.67 -4.32
C PRO A 96 -11.67 -11.36 -3.03
N THR A 97 -12.60 -12.06 -2.37
CA THR A 97 -12.28 -12.91 -1.22
C THR A 97 -11.31 -14.01 -1.63
N LEU A 98 -10.45 -14.45 -0.70
CA LEU A 98 -9.48 -15.53 -0.88
C LEU A 98 -8.41 -15.32 -1.98
N CYS A 99 -8.22 -14.09 -2.50
CA CYS A 99 -7.16 -13.81 -3.49
C CYS A 99 -5.77 -13.53 -2.88
N GLY A 100 -5.53 -13.90 -1.62
CA GLY A 100 -4.23 -13.76 -0.97
C GLY A 100 -3.85 -12.34 -0.54
N LYS A 101 -4.82 -11.42 -0.36
CA LYS A 101 -4.55 -10.04 0.11
C LYS A 101 -3.75 -9.99 1.41
N THR A 102 -4.13 -10.81 2.38
CA THR A 102 -3.43 -10.96 3.66
C THR A 102 -2.00 -11.43 3.47
N GLU A 103 -1.77 -12.37 2.56
CA GLU A 103 -0.42 -12.82 2.26
C GLU A 103 0.41 -11.76 1.55
N ILE A 104 -0.19 -10.90 0.71
CA ILE A 104 0.54 -9.79 0.07
C ILE A 104 1.12 -8.85 1.13
N MET A 105 0.29 -8.36 2.05
CA MET A 105 0.73 -7.41 3.09
C MET A 105 1.69 -8.03 4.11
N THR A 106 1.44 -9.28 4.53
CA THR A 106 2.30 -9.96 5.51
C THR A 106 3.63 -10.40 4.90
N THR A 107 3.67 -10.78 3.62
CA THR A 107 4.91 -11.11 2.91
C THR A 107 5.79 -9.88 2.75
N LEU A 108 5.21 -8.74 2.35
CA LEU A 108 5.96 -7.50 2.28
C LEU A 108 6.47 -7.05 3.66
N THR A 109 5.65 -7.18 4.70
CA THR A 109 6.07 -6.87 6.09
C THR A 109 7.23 -7.74 6.55
N GLY A 110 7.17 -9.05 6.27
CA GLY A 110 8.26 -9.99 6.57
C GLY A 110 9.53 -9.64 5.80
N CYS A 111 9.41 -9.36 4.49
CA CYS A 111 10.54 -8.95 3.65
C CYS A 111 11.22 -7.70 4.21
N MET A 112 10.45 -6.66 4.52
CA MET A 112 10.99 -5.41 5.05
C MET A 112 11.67 -5.60 6.41
N THR A 113 11.05 -6.40 7.29
CA THR A 113 11.53 -6.61 8.67
C THR A 113 12.77 -7.50 8.72
N ASP A 114 12.71 -8.66 8.06
CA ASP A 114 13.71 -9.72 8.22
C ASP A 114 14.87 -9.54 7.24
N TYR A 115 14.60 -9.07 6.02
CA TYR A 115 15.61 -8.97 4.97
C TYR A 115 16.17 -7.55 4.83
N CYS A 116 15.29 -6.54 4.73
CA CYS A 116 15.72 -5.15 4.55
C CYS A 116 16.11 -4.45 5.86
N GLN A 117 16.06 -5.16 7.00
CA GLN A 117 16.34 -4.64 8.34
C GLN A 117 15.56 -3.36 8.69
N ASN A 118 14.40 -3.18 8.04
CA ASN A 118 13.49 -2.07 8.26
C ASN A 118 12.26 -2.62 8.95
N ALA A 119 12.28 -2.63 10.28
CA ALA A 119 11.26 -3.29 11.07
C ALA A 119 9.86 -2.71 10.78
N HIS A 120 8.94 -3.57 10.33
CA HIS A 120 7.55 -3.23 10.09
C HIS A 120 6.63 -4.10 10.95
N ARG A 121 5.49 -3.55 11.37
CA ARG A 121 4.46 -4.28 12.11
C ARG A 121 3.08 -3.98 11.58
N ILE A 122 2.25 -5.01 11.49
CA ILE A 122 0.84 -4.86 11.12
C ILE A 122 0.00 -4.82 12.40
N VAL A 123 -0.92 -3.85 12.47
CA VAL A 123 -1.96 -3.77 13.49
C VAL A 123 -3.29 -3.76 12.74
N VAL A 124 -4.14 -4.76 13.01
CA VAL A 124 -5.39 -4.95 12.29
C VAL A 124 -6.56 -4.52 13.17
N MET A 125 -7.54 -3.84 12.58
CA MET A 125 -8.86 -3.63 13.16
C MET A 125 -9.93 -3.88 12.10
N ASN A 126 -11.11 -4.31 12.53
CA ASN A 126 -12.27 -4.41 11.64
C ASN A 126 -13.16 -3.18 11.83
N PRO A 127 -13.25 -2.26 10.85
CA PRO A 127 -14.03 -1.03 11.00
C PRO A 127 -15.53 -1.30 11.14
N LYS A 128 -16.05 -2.41 10.59
CA LYS A 128 -17.48 -2.76 10.66
C LYS A 128 -17.86 -3.51 11.93
N ALA A 129 -16.90 -3.88 12.77
CA ALA A 129 -17.18 -4.51 14.06
C ALA A 129 -17.61 -3.50 15.15
N ILE A 130 -17.45 -2.19 14.87
CA ILE A 130 -17.73 -1.09 15.79
C ILE A 130 -18.55 -0.01 15.09
N THR A 131 -19.19 0.85 15.86
CA THR A 131 -19.88 2.03 15.32
C THR A 131 -18.89 3.15 14.98
N ASP A 132 -19.27 4.08 14.12
CA ASP A 132 -18.41 5.21 13.73
C ASP A 132 -18.00 6.06 14.94
N SER A 133 -18.92 6.29 15.87
CA SER A 133 -18.66 6.98 17.14
C SER A 133 -17.63 6.24 18.00
N GLN A 134 -17.66 4.91 18.02
CA GLN A 134 -16.65 4.10 18.73
C GLN A 134 -15.32 4.05 17.97
N MET A 135 -15.33 4.17 16.64
CA MET A 135 -14.12 4.16 15.82
C MET A 135 -13.32 5.46 15.97
N TYR A 136 -13.97 6.61 15.79
CA TYR A 136 -13.32 7.92 15.78
C TYR A 136 -13.32 8.61 17.14
N GLY A 137 -14.34 8.33 17.97
CA GLY A 137 -14.56 8.97 19.24
C GLY A 137 -15.86 9.77 19.25
N ILE A 138 -16.32 10.11 20.44
CA ILE A 138 -17.56 10.86 20.65
C ILE A 138 -17.35 11.89 21.76
N LYS A 139 -17.91 13.08 21.55
CA LYS A 139 -18.06 14.09 22.61
C LYS A 139 -19.34 13.79 23.37
N ASP A 140 -19.23 13.60 24.68
CA ASP A 140 -20.41 13.42 25.53
C ASP A 140 -21.24 14.73 25.53
N PRO A 141 -22.55 14.67 25.24
CA PRO A 141 -23.38 15.87 25.15
C PRO A 141 -23.70 16.52 26.51
N VAL A 142 -23.49 15.81 27.61
CA VAL A 142 -23.76 16.28 28.98
C VAL A 142 -22.48 16.73 29.66
N SER A 143 -21.42 15.91 29.66
CA SER A 143 -20.16 16.26 30.33
C SER A 143 -19.25 17.12 29.47
N GLU A 144 -19.53 17.24 28.16
CA GLU A 144 -18.65 17.85 27.16
C GLU A 144 -17.26 17.19 27.04
N GLU A 145 -17.04 16.04 27.67
CA GLU A 145 -15.76 15.34 27.60
C GLU A 145 -15.61 14.55 26.31
N TRP A 146 -14.39 14.52 25.77
CA TRP A 146 -14.06 13.74 24.59
C TRP A 146 -13.61 12.34 24.96
N THR A 147 -14.32 11.33 24.47
CA THR A 147 -13.87 9.93 24.57
C THR A 147 -13.20 9.51 23.26
N PRO A 148 -11.90 9.16 23.26
CA PRO A 148 -11.20 8.76 22.05
C PRO A 148 -11.73 7.42 21.54
N GLY A 149 -11.91 7.32 20.23
CA GLY A 149 -12.30 6.07 19.58
C GLY A 149 -11.17 5.06 19.46
N VAL A 150 -11.49 3.86 18.99
CA VAL A 150 -10.54 2.75 18.81
C VAL A 150 -9.45 3.12 17.79
N PHE A 151 -9.84 3.67 16.62
CA PHE A 151 -8.87 4.08 15.60
C PHE A 151 -8.00 5.22 16.10
N ALA A 152 -8.58 6.23 16.77
CA ALA A 152 -7.83 7.32 17.38
C ALA A 152 -6.82 6.83 18.43
N SER A 153 -7.22 5.85 19.24
CA SER A 153 -6.34 5.24 20.26
C SER A 153 -5.20 4.43 19.63
N ILE A 154 -5.48 3.65 18.58
CA ILE A 154 -4.46 2.93 17.81
C ILE A 154 -3.50 3.93 17.17
N TRP A 155 -4.03 4.97 16.51
CA TRP A 155 -3.23 6.01 15.88
C TRP A 155 -2.31 6.70 16.88
N ALA A 156 -2.83 7.16 18.03
CA ALA A 156 -2.04 7.79 19.08
C ALA A 156 -0.93 6.87 19.62
N LYS A 157 -1.20 5.56 19.75
CA LYS A 157 -0.23 4.57 20.22
C LYS A 157 0.91 4.33 19.24
N TYR A 158 0.61 4.26 17.94
CA TYR A 158 1.56 3.83 16.91
C TYR A 158 2.15 4.98 16.07
N ASN A 159 1.55 6.17 16.11
CA ASN A 159 2.12 7.40 15.55
C ASN A 159 3.16 8.01 16.51
N ASN A 160 4.17 7.22 16.86
CA ASN A 160 5.20 7.60 17.80
C ASN A 160 6.60 7.37 17.19
N ARG A 161 7.34 8.46 17.00
CA ARG A 161 8.70 8.45 16.42
C ARG A 161 9.74 7.73 17.29
N ALA A 162 9.45 7.47 18.57
CA ALA A 162 10.32 6.70 19.44
C ALA A 162 10.27 5.19 19.15
N LEU A 163 9.29 4.72 18.38
CA LEU A 163 9.22 3.31 17.97
C LEU A 163 10.35 3.00 16.98
N LYS A 164 11.02 1.86 17.19
CA LYS A 164 12.09 1.36 16.31
C LYS A 164 11.56 0.64 15.06
N TYR A 165 10.28 0.79 14.76
CA TYR A 165 9.60 0.11 13.67
C TYR A 165 8.49 0.98 13.09
N THR A 166 8.20 0.78 11.81
CA THR A 166 7.06 1.38 11.12
C THR A 166 5.82 0.51 11.36
N THR A 167 4.67 1.14 11.65
CA THR A 167 3.42 0.42 11.88
C THR A 167 2.48 0.62 10.69
N TRP A 168 1.96 -0.46 10.14
CA TRP A 168 0.87 -0.47 9.19
C TRP A 168 -0.43 -0.75 9.92
N ILE A 169 -1.29 0.27 9.99
CA ILE A 169 -2.64 0.14 10.53
C ILE A 169 -3.54 -0.33 9.39
N VAL A 170 -4.11 -1.53 9.55
CA VAL A 170 -4.95 -2.18 8.53
C VAL A 170 -6.39 -2.20 9.01
N CYS A 171 -7.26 -1.54 8.26
CA CYS A 171 -8.71 -1.66 8.42
C CYS A 171 -9.20 -2.83 7.57
N ASP A 172 -9.27 -4.03 8.16
CA ASP A 172 -9.71 -5.25 7.47
C ASP A 172 -11.23 -5.40 7.54
N GLY A 173 -11.89 -5.05 6.44
CA GLY A 173 -13.33 -5.13 6.31
C GLY A 173 -13.81 -4.53 4.99
N PRO A 174 -15.10 -4.69 4.67
CA PRO A 174 -15.68 -4.04 3.52
C PRO A 174 -15.71 -2.52 3.72
N VAL A 175 -15.44 -1.82 2.62
CA VAL A 175 -15.51 -0.37 2.54
C VAL A 175 -16.97 0.08 2.56
N ASP A 176 -17.26 1.08 3.37
CA ASP A 176 -18.56 1.74 3.48
C ASP A 176 -18.31 3.26 3.45
N ALA A 177 -19.20 4.00 2.79
CA ALA A 177 -19.05 5.44 2.58
C ALA A 177 -18.94 6.21 3.90
N ILE A 178 -19.71 5.79 4.92
CA ILE A 178 -19.85 6.56 6.16
C ILE A 178 -18.52 6.62 6.93
N TRP A 179 -17.87 5.46 7.13
CA TRP A 179 -16.61 5.46 7.89
C TRP A 179 -15.44 5.96 7.05
N ILE A 180 -15.41 5.74 5.73
CA ILE A 180 -14.31 6.24 4.89
C ILE A 180 -14.32 7.76 4.78
N GLU A 181 -15.49 8.39 4.64
CA GLU A 181 -15.57 9.85 4.54
C GLU A 181 -15.00 10.55 5.78
N ASN A 182 -15.22 9.97 6.96
CA ASN A 182 -14.66 10.47 8.22
C ASN A 182 -13.13 10.34 8.31
N LEU A 183 -12.47 9.49 7.50
CA LEU A 183 -11.00 9.43 7.42
C LEU A 183 -10.38 10.49 6.50
N ASN A 184 -11.18 11.07 5.60
CA ASN A 184 -10.70 12.10 4.68
C ASN A 184 -10.70 13.50 5.30
N THR A 185 -11.26 13.65 6.50
CA THR A 185 -11.30 14.91 7.26
C THR A 185 -10.09 15.00 8.19
#